data_AF-A0A2V9Q4A9-F1
#
_entry.id   AF-A0A2V9Q4A9-F1
#
_cell.length_a   1.000
_cell.length_b   1.000
_cell.length_c   1.000
_cell.angle_alpha   90.00
_cell.angle_beta   90.00
_cell.angle_gamma   90.00
#
_symmetry.space_group_name_H-M   'P 1'
#
loop_
_entity.id
_entity.type
_entity.pdbx_description
1 polymer ?
#
loop_
_entity_poly.entity_id
_entity_poly.type
_entity_poly.pdbx_seq_one_letter_code
_entity_poly.pdbx_strand_id
1 'polypeptide(L)'
;MRFRSRKFAPLALLTVMILSGGWARAQSGEPDHAPNPSVHNAPVNAAPEQKSEEDPTAQFKHSASVRLLSRITGLSADGAYWLAVVLNFGIVVGLIVWASTKNLPAMFRSRTASIQKSIEEARRASEDANRRLSEIESRLARMDDEISGMRATSDKEAAAEEQRIKAATAEDARRIVESAEQEIAAAAKAARRELTGYAADLAVTLATKQIQVDIPTDQALVRRFSQQLSGDGLGAKKN
;
A
#
# COMPACT_ATOMS: atom_id res chain seq x y z
N MET A 1 -30.85 -37.85 1.36
CA MET A 1 -31.19 -37.28 0.05
C MET A 1 -29.95 -36.54 -0.47
N ARG A 2 -29.16 -37.19 -1.33
CA ARG A 2 -29.15 -37.10 -2.81
C ARG A 2 -28.37 -35.86 -3.29
N PHE A 3 -27.09 -36.06 -3.68
CA PHE A 3 -26.59 -36.08 -5.07
C PHE A 3 -26.14 -34.68 -5.54
N ARG A 4 -25.06 -34.47 -6.29
CA ARG A 4 -24.12 -35.35 -6.99
C ARG A 4 -22.85 -34.53 -7.30
N SER A 5 -21.70 -35.18 -7.14
CA SER A 5 -20.41 -34.84 -7.71
C SER A 5 -20.49 -34.56 -9.22
N ARG A 6 -19.77 -33.53 -9.71
CA ARG A 6 -19.40 -33.45 -11.13
C ARG A 6 -17.89 -33.33 -11.23
N LYS A 7 -17.35 -34.35 -11.89
CA LYS A 7 -15.95 -34.63 -12.14
C LYS A 7 -15.38 -33.56 -13.08
N PHE A 8 -14.24 -32.96 -12.71
CA PHE A 8 -13.40 -32.23 -13.64
C PHE A 8 -12.61 -33.23 -14.47
N ALA A 9 -12.80 -33.21 -15.79
CA ALA A 9 -11.95 -33.89 -16.76
C ALA A 9 -11.05 -32.83 -17.40
N PRO A 10 -9.71 -32.92 -17.33
CA PRO A 10 -8.82 -32.09 -18.13
C PRO A 10 -8.54 -32.81 -19.45
N LEU A 11 -9.08 -32.31 -20.56
CA LEU A 11 -8.71 -32.78 -21.90
C LEU A 11 -7.71 -31.80 -22.52
N ALA A 12 -6.45 -32.24 -22.54
CA ALA A 12 -5.40 -31.99 -23.52
C ALA A 12 -5.42 -30.63 -24.25
N LEU A 13 -4.66 -29.68 -23.72
CA LEU A 13 -4.20 -28.50 -24.45
C LEU A 13 -2.90 -28.89 -25.19
N LEU A 14 -3.01 -29.17 -26.50
CA LEU A 14 -1.86 -29.37 -27.37
C LEU A 14 -1.37 -28.00 -27.86
N THR A 15 -0.53 -27.35 -27.07
CA THR A 15 0.29 -26.21 -27.51
C THR A 15 1.59 -26.72 -28.10
N VAL A 16 1.67 -26.70 -29.43
CA VAL A 16 2.94 -26.67 -30.15
C VAL A 16 3.47 -25.25 -30.04
N MET A 17 4.57 -25.06 -29.34
CA MET A 17 5.41 -23.88 -29.48
C MET A 17 6.87 -24.28 -29.41
N ILE A 18 7.50 -24.19 -30.57
CA ILE A 18 8.93 -24.35 -30.83
C ILE A 18 9.65 -23.16 -30.20
N LEU A 19 10.71 -23.41 -29.42
CA LEU A 19 11.90 -22.55 -29.47
C LEU A 19 13.14 -23.28 -28.93
N SER A 20 14.19 -23.20 -29.73
CA SER A 20 15.55 -23.69 -29.55
C SER A 20 16.18 -23.33 -28.21
N GLY A 21 16.92 -24.27 -27.63
CA GLY A 21 17.76 -24.04 -26.46
C GLY A 21 18.45 -25.33 -26.06
N GLY A 22 19.59 -25.63 -26.69
CA GLY A 22 20.33 -26.86 -26.48
C GLY A 22 20.82 -27.01 -25.05
N TRP A 23 20.71 -28.22 -24.51
CA TRP A 23 21.61 -28.74 -23.50
C TRP A 23 21.90 -30.20 -23.82
N ALA A 24 23.17 -30.46 -24.11
CA ALA A 24 23.73 -31.79 -24.24
C ALA A 24 23.46 -32.60 -22.96
N ARG A 25 22.77 -33.73 -23.10
CA ARG A 25 22.75 -34.78 -22.08
C ARG A 25 23.55 -35.95 -22.64
N ALA A 26 24.78 -36.08 -22.15
CA ALA A 26 25.60 -37.26 -22.30
C ALA A 26 24.84 -38.48 -21.78
N GLN A 27 24.74 -39.52 -22.60
CA GLN A 27 24.33 -40.85 -22.16
C GLN A 27 25.46 -41.81 -22.50
N SER A 28 26.29 -42.06 -21.49
CA SER A 28 27.25 -43.15 -21.44
C SER A 28 26.52 -44.43 -21.04
N GLY A 29 26.54 -45.42 -21.92
CA GLY A 29 26.17 -46.81 -21.66
C GLY A 29 27.08 -47.69 -22.49
N GLU A 30 27.97 -48.40 -21.81
CA GLU A 30 29.02 -49.27 -22.33
C GLU A 30 28.51 -50.49 -23.13
N PRO A 31 29.41 -51.17 -23.87
CA PRO A 31 29.09 -52.10 -24.94
C PRO A 31 28.96 -53.54 -24.44
N ASP A 32 28.20 -54.36 -25.16
CA ASP A 32 28.40 -55.81 -25.13
C ASP A 32 28.45 -56.34 -26.56
N HIS A 33 29.62 -56.87 -26.90
CA HIS A 33 29.95 -57.48 -28.18
C HIS A 33 30.44 -58.90 -27.90
N ALA A 34 29.72 -59.89 -28.40
CA ALA A 34 30.26 -61.22 -28.68
C ALA A 34 29.52 -61.84 -29.88
N PRO A 35 30.19 -62.70 -30.67
CA PRO A 35 30.01 -62.74 -32.12
C PRO A 35 29.43 -64.07 -32.63
N ASN A 36 29.26 -64.12 -33.97
CA ASN A 36 29.45 -65.27 -34.89
C ASN A 36 28.19 -65.75 -35.66
N PRO A 37 28.31 -66.40 -36.84
CA PRO A 37 29.09 -66.08 -38.04
C PRO A 37 28.24 -65.93 -39.31
N SER A 38 28.81 -65.15 -40.23
CA SER A 38 28.85 -65.25 -41.69
C SER A 38 28.26 -66.51 -42.37
N VAL A 39 27.23 -66.30 -43.20
CA VAL A 39 26.85 -67.23 -44.27
C VAL A 39 27.40 -66.71 -45.61
N HIS A 40 28.43 -67.44 -46.07
CA HIS A 40 28.78 -67.82 -47.44
C HIS A 40 28.60 -66.87 -48.64
N ASN A 41 29.73 -66.72 -49.34
CA ASN A 41 29.97 -66.06 -50.61
C ASN A 41 29.30 -66.77 -51.81
N ALA A 42 28.79 -65.96 -52.75
CA ALA A 42 28.92 -65.96 -54.24
C ALA A 42 29.13 -67.29 -55.03
N PRO A 43 28.67 -67.42 -56.32
CA PRO A 43 28.72 -66.35 -57.33
C PRO A 43 27.61 -66.26 -58.41
N VAL A 44 27.50 -65.02 -58.93
CA VAL A 44 27.35 -64.57 -60.33
C VAL A 44 27.06 -65.62 -61.40
N ASN A 45 25.93 -65.45 -62.12
CA ASN A 45 25.84 -65.69 -63.56
C ASN A 45 24.70 -64.88 -64.22
N ALA A 46 25.08 -64.16 -65.28
CA ALA A 46 24.34 -63.75 -66.48
C ALA A 46 22.96 -63.03 -66.39
N ALA A 47 22.96 -61.74 -66.79
CA ALA A 47 21.81 -60.97 -67.31
C ALA A 47 21.28 -61.55 -68.64
N PRO A 48 20.19 -61.06 -69.28
CA PRO A 48 19.35 -59.87 -68.99
C PRO A 48 17.82 -60.06 -69.18
N GLU A 49 16.93 -59.48 -68.36
CA GLU A 49 15.53 -59.24 -68.80
C GLU A 49 14.93 -57.96 -68.19
N GLN A 50 14.57 -57.03 -69.08
CA GLN A 50 13.65 -55.93 -68.82
C GLN A 50 12.22 -56.48 -68.70
N LYS A 51 11.52 -56.26 -67.59
CA LYS A 51 10.05 -56.40 -67.49
C LYS A 51 9.45 -55.28 -66.62
N SER A 52 8.93 -54.28 -67.33
CA SER A 52 7.66 -53.58 -67.11
C SER A 52 7.19 -53.37 -65.67
N GLU A 53 7.11 -52.09 -65.28
CA GLU A 53 6.34 -51.55 -64.17
C GLU A 53 4.97 -52.24 -64.05
N GLU A 54 4.78 -53.05 -63.00
CA GLU A 54 3.46 -53.52 -62.59
C GLU A 54 2.68 -52.31 -62.04
N ASP A 55 1.65 -51.89 -62.76
CA ASP A 55 0.71 -50.85 -62.35
C ASP A 55 -0.01 -51.29 -61.04
N PRO A 56 0.33 -50.70 -59.88
CA PRO A 56 -0.24 -51.10 -58.58
C PRO A 56 -1.74 -50.79 -58.47
N THR A 57 -2.33 -50.14 -59.49
CA THR A 57 -3.76 -49.84 -59.54
C THR A 57 -4.61 -50.94 -60.15
N ALA A 58 -4.00 -52.00 -60.73
CA ALA A 58 -4.72 -53.11 -61.35
C ALA A 58 -5.69 -53.83 -60.39
N GLN A 59 -5.34 -53.91 -59.10
CA GLN A 59 -6.18 -54.54 -58.06
C GLN A 59 -7.48 -53.76 -57.78
N PHE A 60 -7.46 -52.42 -57.94
CA PHE A 60 -8.63 -51.57 -57.70
C PHE A 60 -9.62 -51.54 -58.87
N LYS A 61 -9.15 -51.80 -60.10
CA LYS A 61 -9.97 -51.85 -61.33
C LYS A 61 -10.94 -53.03 -61.37
N HIS A 62 -10.75 -54.04 -60.51
CA HIS A 62 -11.60 -55.24 -60.44
C HIS A 62 -12.48 -55.33 -59.18
N SER A 63 -12.56 -54.28 -58.36
CA SER A 63 -13.42 -54.29 -57.17
C SER A 63 -14.91 -54.48 -57.51
N ALA A 64 -15.68 -55.13 -56.62
CA ALA A 64 -17.09 -55.48 -56.85
C ALA A 64 -17.98 -54.26 -57.17
N SER A 65 -17.64 -53.09 -56.61
CA SER A 65 -18.28 -51.80 -56.88
C SER A 65 -17.95 -51.26 -58.28
N VAL A 66 -16.74 -51.47 -58.80
CA VAL A 66 -16.32 -51.05 -60.16
C VAL A 66 -16.93 -51.95 -61.24
N ARG A 67 -17.06 -53.26 -60.97
CA ARG A 67 -17.78 -54.20 -61.86
C ARG A 67 -19.29 -53.98 -61.92
N LEU A 68 -19.89 -53.50 -60.82
CA LEU A 68 -21.33 -53.17 -60.79
C LEU A 68 -21.62 -51.89 -61.58
N LEU A 69 -20.72 -50.91 -61.53
CA LEU A 69 -20.80 -49.70 -62.34
C LEU A 69 -20.62 -49.96 -63.85
N SER A 70 -19.67 -50.82 -64.23
CA SER A 70 -19.39 -51.09 -65.66
C SER A 70 -20.55 -51.81 -66.36
N ARG A 71 -21.28 -52.67 -65.66
CA ARG A 71 -22.42 -53.43 -66.22
C ARG A 71 -23.64 -52.58 -66.52
N ILE A 72 -23.80 -51.45 -65.82
CA ILE A 72 -24.96 -50.54 -65.97
C ILE A 72 -24.66 -49.44 -66.98
N THR A 73 -23.39 -49.04 -67.14
CA THR A 73 -22.99 -47.88 -67.96
C THR A 73 -22.41 -48.22 -69.33
N GLY A 74 -22.00 -49.47 -69.58
CA GLY A 74 -21.46 -49.89 -70.89
C GLY A 74 -20.10 -49.27 -71.26
N LEU A 75 -19.39 -48.66 -70.30
CA LEU A 75 -18.05 -48.08 -70.49
C LEU A 75 -16.95 -49.04 -70.01
N SER A 76 -15.76 -48.95 -70.63
CA SER A 76 -14.57 -49.74 -70.29
C SER A 76 -14.16 -49.57 -68.81
N ALA A 77 -13.60 -50.64 -68.23
CA ALA A 77 -13.29 -50.73 -66.79
C ALA A 77 -12.42 -49.57 -66.25
N ASP A 78 -11.56 -48.98 -67.09
CA ASP A 78 -10.73 -47.82 -66.74
C ASP A 78 -11.54 -46.51 -66.61
N GLY A 79 -12.55 -46.31 -67.45
CA GLY A 79 -13.41 -45.11 -67.41
C GLY A 79 -14.34 -45.10 -66.20
N ALA A 80 -14.87 -46.27 -65.83
CA ALA A 80 -15.71 -46.42 -64.64
C ALA A 80 -14.92 -46.15 -63.33
N TYR A 81 -13.64 -46.55 -63.28
CA TYR A 81 -12.76 -46.28 -62.14
C TYR A 81 -12.47 -44.77 -61.99
N TRP A 82 -12.06 -44.08 -63.06
CA TRP A 82 -11.82 -42.64 -63.03
C TRP A 82 -13.07 -41.84 -62.70
N LEU A 83 -14.24 -42.24 -63.22
CA LEU A 83 -15.52 -41.63 -62.87
C LEU A 83 -15.83 -41.80 -61.38
N ALA A 84 -15.61 -42.99 -60.81
CA ALA A 84 -15.82 -43.25 -59.39
C ALA A 84 -14.87 -42.44 -58.50
N VAL A 85 -13.60 -42.26 -58.89
CA VAL A 85 -12.61 -41.44 -58.17
C VAL A 85 -12.99 -39.97 -58.22
N VAL A 86 -13.32 -39.43 -59.40
CA VAL A 86 -13.73 -38.02 -59.55
C VAL A 86 -15.03 -37.75 -58.80
N LEU A 87 -15.99 -38.68 -58.84
CA LEU A 87 -17.24 -38.58 -58.10
C LEU A 87 -16.99 -38.62 -56.58
N ASN A 88 -16.15 -39.53 -56.09
CA ASN A 88 -15.79 -39.59 -54.67
C ASN A 88 -15.09 -38.31 -54.21
N PHE A 89 -14.11 -37.83 -54.97
CA PHE A 89 -13.42 -36.57 -54.69
C PHE A 89 -14.40 -35.39 -54.68
N GLY A 90 -15.31 -35.32 -55.65
CA GLY A 90 -16.35 -34.30 -55.71
C GLY A 90 -17.29 -34.32 -54.50
N ILE A 91 -17.68 -35.52 -54.03
CA ILE A 91 -18.48 -35.68 -52.81
C ILE A 91 -17.71 -35.20 -51.57
N VAL A 92 -16.44 -35.58 -51.43
CA VAL A 92 -15.60 -35.18 -50.29
C VAL A 92 -15.35 -33.67 -50.29
N VAL A 93 -14.97 -33.09 -51.43
CA VAL A 93 -14.77 -31.63 -51.56
C VAL A 93 -16.08 -30.90 -51.32
N GLY A 94 -17.20 -31.38 -51.86
CA GLY A 94 -18.52 -30.80 -51.62
C GLY A 94 -18.88 -30.80 -50.13
N LEU A 95 -18.61 -31.90 -49.42
CA LEU A 95 -18.85 -32.01 -47.98
C LEU A 95 -17.94 -31.06 -47.17
N ILE A 96 -16.66 -30.96 -47.53
CA ILE A 96 -15.71 -30.04 -46.88
C ILE A 96 -16.13 -28.59 -47.12
N VAL A 97 -16.43 -28.20 -48.36
CA VAL A 97 -16.87 -26.84 -48.69
C VAL A 97 -18.15 -26.51 -47.92
N TRP A 98 -19.15 -27.40 -47.93
CA TRP A 98 -20.39 -27.20 -47.17
C TRP A 98 -20.14 -27.03 -45.67
N ALA A 99 -19.32 -27.88 -45.07
CA ALA A 99 -18.96 -27.80 -43.65
C ALA A 99 -18.16 -26.54 -43.33
N SER A 100 -17.24 -26.14 -44.20
CA SER A 100 -16.41 -24.95 -44.05
C SER A 100 -17.22 -23.67 -44.18
N THR A 101 -18.10 -23.57 -45.18
CA THR A 101 -18.98 -22.40 -45.35
C THR A 101 -19.94 -22.21 -44.18
N LYS A 102 -20.31 -23.31 -43.49
CA LYS A 102 -21.21 -23.25 -42.34
C LYS A 102 -20.51 -22.84 -41.04
N ASN A 103 -19.27 -23.28 -40.81
CA ASN A 103 -18.60 -23.10 -39.51
C ASN A 103 -17.54 -21.98 -39.47
N LEU A 104 -16.79 -21.75 -40.56
CA LEU A 104 -15.70 -20.75 -40.57
C LEU A 104 -16.18 -19.31 -40.36
N PRO A 105 -17.25 -18.83 -41.03
CA PRO A 105 -17.69 -17.44 -40.87
C PRO A 105 -18.09 -17.10 -39.43
N ALA A 106 -18.70 -18.04 -38.72
CA ALA A 106 -19.10 -17.87 -37.32
C ALA A 106 -17.87 -17.74 -36.40
N MET A 107 -16.81 -18.54 -36.63
CA MET A 107 -15.58 -18.48 -35.84
C MET A 107 -14.81 -17.17 -36.08
N PHE A 108 -14.66 -16.74 -37.32
CA PHE A 108 -14.01 -15.46 -37.63
C PHE A 108 -14.79 -14.28 -37.07
N ARG A 109 -16.12 -14.25 -37.22
CA ARG A 109 -16.96 -13.19 -36.66
C ARG A 109 -16.87 -13.14 -35.13
N SER A 110 -16.87 -14.29 -34.47
CA SER A 110 -16.67 -14.37 -33.01
C SER A 110 -15.31 -13.82 -32.58
N ARG A 111 -14.22 -14.19 -33.27
CA ARG A 111 -12.87 -13.69 -33.00
C ARG A 111 -12.76 -12.18 -33.23
N THR A 112 -13.30 -11.67 -34.33
CA THR A 112 -13.32 -10.22 -34.61
C THR A 112 -14.12 -9.48 -33.56
N ALA A 113 -15.29 -10.01 -33.16
CA ALA A 113 -16.10 -9.41 -32.09
C ALA A 113 -15.37 -9.41 -30.75
N SER A 114 -14.65 -10.48 -30.39
CA SER A 114 -13.87 -10.52 -29.15
C SER A 114 -12.69 -9.55 -29.17
N ILE A 115 -12.00 -9.42 -30.32
CA ILE A 115 -10.89 -8.47 -30.47
C ILE A 115 -11.41 -7.04 -30.35
N GLN A 116 -12.48 -6.71 -31.08
CA GLN A 116 -13.11 -5.38 -31.00
C GLN A 116 -13.53 -5.05 -29.57
N LYS A 117 -14.17 -6.01 -28.88
CA LYS A 117 -14.55 -5.88 -27.48
C LYS A 117 -13.33 -5.64 -26.58
N SER A 118 -12.26 -6.42 -26.73
CA SER A 118 -11.04 -6.22 -25.92
C SER A 118 -10.35 -4.87 -26.17
N ILE A 119 -10.38 -4.37 -27.41
CA ILE A 119 -9.84 -3.04 -27.74
C ILE A 119 -10.69 -1.94 -27.11
N GLU A 120 -12.01 -2.08 -27.15
CA GLU A 120 -12.92 -1.12 -26.53
C GLU A 120 -12.79 -1.14 -24.99
N GLU A 121 -12.69 -2.31 -24.38
CA GLU A 121 -12.44 -2.47 -22.95
C GLU A 121 -11.08 -1.88 -22.55
N ALA A 122 -10.02 -2.12 -23.34
CA ALA A 122 -8.70 -1.54 -23.09
C ALA A 122 -8.71 -0.01 -23.21
N ARG A 123 -9.44 0.55 -24.18
CA ARG A 123 -9.62 2.00 -24.32
C ARG A 123 -10.36 2.58 -23.12
N ARG A 124 -11.49 1.99 -22.73
CA ARG A 124 -12.25 2.42 -21.53
C ARG A 124 -11.41 2.35 -20.27
N ALA A 125 -10.66 1.27 -20.07
CA ALA A 125 -9.76 1.12 -18.93
C ALA A 125 -8.65 2.18 -18.92
N SER A 126 -8.12 2.53 -20.10
CA SER A 126 -7.11 3.59 -20.24
C SER A 126 -7.69 4.97 -19.96
N GLU A 127 -8.89 5.27 -20.46
CA GLU A 127 -9.61 6.53 -20.20
C GLU A 127 -9.94 6.68 -18.71
N ASP A 128 -10.43 5.61 -18.06
CA ASP A 128 -10.70 5.59 -16.62
C ASP A 128 -9.42 5.77 -15.80
N ALA A 129 -8.32 5.13 -16.20
CA ALA A 129 -7.03 5.29 -15.55
C ALA A 129 -6.51 6.73 -15.66
N ASN A 130 -6.57 7.32 -16.86
CA ASN A 130 -6.17 8.71 -17.10
C ASN A 130 -7.05 9.70 -16.32
N ARG A 131 -8.36 9.45 -16.24
CA ARG A 131 -9.27 10.27 -15.43
C ARG A 131 -8.92 10.22 -13.96
N ARG A 132 -8.65 9.03 -13.41
CA ARG A 132 -8.22 8.86 -12.02
C ARG A 132 -6.87 9.52 -11.75
N LEU A 133 -5.93 9.40 -12.68
CA LEU A 133 -4.62 10.05 -12.59
C LEU A 133 -4.79 11.57 -12.49
N SER A 134 -5.55 12.17 -13.41
CA SER A 134 -5.81 13.62 -13.40
C SER A 134 -6.51 14.08 -12.12
N GLU A 135 -7.46 13.29 -11.59
CA GLU A 135 -8.10 13.59 -10.32
C GLU A 135 -7.10 13.55 -9.16
N ILE A 136 -6.22 12.54 -9.10
CA ILE A 136 -5.18 12.42 -8.08
C ILE A 136 -4.17 13.57 -8.17
N GLU A 137 -3.70 13.91 -9.37
CA GLU A 137 -2.81 15.05 -9.61
C GLU A 137 -3.45 16.37 -9.15
N SER A 138 -4.73 16.57 -9.46
CA SER A 138 -5.45 17.77 -9.01
C SER A 138 -5.60 17.83 -7.49
N ARG A 139 -5.77 16.68 -6.83
CA ARG A 139 -5.84 16.60 -5.36
C ARG A 139 -4.48 16.85 -4.73
N LEU A 140 -3.41 16.29 -5.29
CA LEU A 140 -2.04 16.54 -4.85
C LEU A 140 -1.67 18.01 -4.95
N ALA A 141 -1.97 18.66 -6.08
CA ALA A 141 -1.72 20.09 -6.26
C ALA A 141 -2.46 20.94 -5.21
N ARG A 142 -3.73 20.63 -4.92
CA ARG A 142 -4.49 21.31 -3.87
C ARG A 142 -3.92 21.04 -2.47
N MET A 143 -3.46 19.82 -2.19
CA MET A 143 -2.83 19.49 -0.92
C MET A 143 -1.53 20.26 -0.72
N ASP A 144 -0.72 20.47 -1.76
CA ASP A 144 0.49 21.29 -1.69
C ASP A 144 0.16 22.75 -1.36
N ASP A 145 -0.88 23.31 -2.00
CA ASP A 145 -1.36 24.66 -1.70
C ASP A 145 -1.88 24.76 -0.25
N GLU A 146 -2.68 23.80 0.21
CA GLU A 146 -3.18 23.74 1.59
C GLU A 146 -2.06 23.62 2.61
N ILE A 147 -1.04 22.79 2.35
CA ILE A 147 0.15 22.66 3.21
C ILE A 147 0.92 23.97 3.28
N SER A 148 1.09 24.66 2.15
CA SER A 148 1.75 25.96 2.12
C SER A 148 0.98 27.01 2.92
N GLY A 149 -0.34 27.03 2.81
CA GLY A 149 -1.23 27.91 3.57
C GLY A 149 -1.22 27.61 5.07
N MET A 150 -1.23 26.32 5.44
CA MET A 150 -1.11 25.89 6.84
C MET A 150 0.23 26.33 7.43
N ARG A 151 1.35 26.12 6.74
CA ARG A 151 2.68 26.56 7.20
C ARG A 151 2.74 28.06 7.40
N ALA A 152 2.30 28.85 6.41
CA ALA A 152 2.30 30.30 6.52
C ALA A 152 1.43 30.81 7.69
N THR A 153 0.30 30.15 7.94
CA THR A 153 -0.59 30.47 9.07
C THR A 153 0.06 30.10 10.39
N SER A 154 0.62 28.89 10.51
CA SER A 154 1.33 28.44 11.71
C SER A 154 2.53 29.31 12.05
N ASP A 155 3.33 29.74 11.06
CA ASP A 155 4.47 30.62 11.29
C ASP A 155 4.01 32.00 11.81
N LYS A 156 2.93 32.54 11.23
CA LYS A 156 2.32 33.80 11.68
C LYS A 156 1.75 33.69 13.09
N GLU A 157 1.05 32.62 13.40
CA GLU A 157 0.49 32.36 14.72
C GLU A 157 1.59 32.13 15.76
N ALA A 158 2.64 31.38 15.43
CA ALA A 158 3.78 31.17 16.30
C ALA A 158 4.49 32.48 16.64
N ALA A 159 4.72 33.35 15.64
CA ALA A 159 5.33 34.66 15.87
C ALA A 159 4.45 35.58 16.75
N ALA A 160 3.13 35.57 16.52
CA ALA A 160 2.19 36.34 17.35
C ALA A 160 2.13 35.82 18.78
N GLU A 161 2.10 34.49 18.96
CA GLU A 161 2.07 33.85 20.26
C GLU A 161 3.38 34.05 21.02
N GLU A 162 4.53 34.00 20.34
CA GLU A 162 5.83 34.32 20.94
C GLU A 162 5.85 35.75 21.51
N GLN A 163 5.32 36.73 20.76
CA GLN A 163 5.21 38.11 21.23
C GLN A 163 4.27 38.22 22.43
N ARG A 164 3.13 37.53 22.40
CA ARG A 164 2.15 37.51 23.50
C ARG A 164 2.74 36.91 24.77
N ILE A 165 3.42 35.77 24.67
CA ILE A 165 4.08 35.10 25.80
C ILE A 165 5.19 35.99 26.36
N LYS A 166 6.01 36.62 25.51
CA LYS A 166 7.05 37.55 25.96
C LYS A 166 6.47 38.74 26.72
N ALA A 167 5.39 39.34 26.21
CA ALA A 167 4.73 40.46 26.87
C ALA A 167 4.12 40.06 28.21
N ALA A 168 3.38 38.95 28.26
CA ALA A 168 2.78 38.43 29.49
C ALA A 168 3.86 38.06 30.52
N THR A 169 4.93 37.39 30.10
CA THR A 169 6.05 37.03 30.98
C THR A 169 6.75 38.26 31.55
N ALA A 170 6.93 39.32 30.75
CA ALA A 170 7.53 40.57 31.21
C ALA A 170 6.63 41.30 32.22
N GLU A 171 5.32 41.28 32.00
CA GLU A 171 4.34 41.84 32.94
C GLU A 171 4.31 41.05 34.26
N ASP A 172 4.27 39.73 34.19
CA ASP A 172 4.26 38.87 35.38
C ASP A 172 5.56 39.00 36.17
N ALA A 173 6.72 39.07 35.49
CA ALA A 173 7.99 39.34 36.14
C ALA A 173 7.98 40.68 36.89
N ARG A 174 7.41 41.74 36.30
CA ARG A 174 7.26 43.03 36.99
C ARG A 174 6.36 42.94 38.21
N ARG A 175 5.20 42.26 38.09
CA ARG A 175 4.27 42.06 39.22
C ARG A 175 4.90 41.26 40.36
N ILE A 176 5.70 40.23 40.04
CA ILE A 176 6.43 39.45 41.04
C ILE A 176 7.43 40.33 41.79
N VAL A 177 8.20 41.15 41.08
CA VAL A 177 9.16 42.08 41.70
C VAL A 177 8.43 43.08 42.60
N GLU A 178 7.34 43.68 42.12
CA GLU A 178 6.57 44.63 42.92
C GLU A 178 5.98 43.99 44.19
N SER A 179 5.40 42.79 44.08
CA SER A 179 4.90 42.04 45.24
C SER A 179 6.02 41.71 46.23
N ALA A 180 7.18 41.27 45.73
CA ALA A 180 8.33 40.96 46.57
C ALA A 180 8.86 42.21 47.28
N GLU A 181 8.92 43.36 46.61
CA GLU A 181 9.31 44.63 47.24
C GLU A 181 8.33 45.04 48.35
N GLN A 182 7.02 44.90 48.11
CA GLN A 182 6.00 45.18 49.11
C GLN A 182 6.09 44.23 50.32
N GLU A 183 6.32 42.94 50.09
CA GLU A 183 6.52 41.93 51.14
C GLU A 183 7.77 42.21 51.96
N ILE A 184 8.91 42.52 51.30
CA ILE A 184 10.16 42.89 51.97
C ILE A 184 9.96 44.14 52.82
N ALA A 185 9.28 45.18 52.30
CA ALA A 185 9.00 46.40 53.04
C ALA A 185 8.12 46.13 54.27
N ALA A 186 7.09 45.30 54.13
CA ALA A 186 6.23 44.89 55.22
C ALA A 186 6.99 44.10 56.30
N ALA A 187 7.80 43.12 55.88
CA ALA A 187 8.64 42.31 56.77
C ALA A 187 9.68 43.17 57.51
N ALA A 188 10.35 44.09 56.81
CA ALA A 188 11.31 45.02 57.41
C ALA A 188 10.65 45.93 58.45
N LYS A 189 9.43 46.42 58.17
CA LYS A 189 8.65 47.22 59.12
C LYS A 189 8.23 46.40 60.35
N ALA A 190 7.84 45.15 60.16
CA ALA A 190 7.51 44.23 61.24
C ALA A 190 8.73 43.96 62.13
N ALA A 191 9.86 43.57 61.54
CA ALA A 191 11.12 43.31 62.25
C ALA A 191 11.60 44.54 63.04
N ARG A 192 11.49 45.75 62.46
CA ARG A 192 11.84 46.99 63.18
C ARG A 192 10.96 47.22 64.41
N ARG A 193 9.66 46.96 64.29
CA ARG A 193 8.72 47.07 65.43
C ARG A 193 9.04 46.07 66.52
N GLU A 194 9.34 44.83 66.15
CA GLU A 194 9.74 43.77 67.09
C GLU A 194 11.03 44.13 67.85
N LEU A 195 12.07 44.58 67.13
CA LEU A 195 13.32 45.04 67.75
C LEU A 195 13.11 46.24 68.68
N THR A 196 12.22 47.17 68.30
CA THR A 196 11.89 48.32 69.16
C THR A 196 11.18 47.88 70.43
N GLY A 197 10.23 46.93 70.32
CA GLY A 197 9.55 46.33 71.47
C GLY A 197 10.50 45.60 72.40
N TYR A 198 11.40 44.78 71.85
CA TYR A 198 12.44 44.08 72.61
C TYR A 198 13.38 45.04 73.34
N ALA A 199 13.84 46.10 72.67
CA ALA A 199 14.69 47.11 73.29
C ALA A 199 13.97 47.85 74.43
N ALA A 200 12.68 48.17 74.27
CA ALA A 200 11.88 48.78 75.32
C ALA A 200 11.72 47.86 76.53
N ASP A 201 11.41 46.57 76.32
CA ASP A 201 11.29 45.57 77.38
C ASP A 201 12.62 45.37 78.15
N LEU A 202 13.73 45.31 77.42
CA LEU A 202 15.06 45.23 78.00
C LEU A 202 15.40 46.48 78.83
N ALA A 203 15.07 47.67 78.32
CA ALA A 203 15.28 48.92 79.05
C ALA A 203 14.47 48.98 80.35
N VAL A 204 13.19 48.57 80.32
CA VAL A 204 12.34 48.46 81.52
C VAL A 204 12.89 47.45 82.51
N THR A 205 13.35 46.29 82.03
CA THR A 205 13.96 45.25 82.87
C THR A 205 15.23 45.75 83.57
N LEU A 206 16.10 46.46 82.84
CA LEU A 206 17.33 47.05 83.40
C LEU A 206 17.01 48.17 84.39
N ALA A 207 16.08 49.07 84.05
CA ALA A 207 15.63 50.12 84.95
C ALA A 207 15.05 49.54 86.25
N THR A 208 14.21 48.52 86.16
CA THR A 208 13.62 47.83 87.33
C THR A 208 14.69 47.23 88.24
N LYS A 209 15.76 46.66 87.67
CA LYS A 209 16.90 46.14 88.44
C LYS A 209 17.76 47.25 89.08
N GLN A 210 17.82 48.42 88.46
CA GLN A 210 18.64 49.54 88.92
C GLN A 210 17.93 50.45 89.94
N ILE A 211 16.60 50.50 89.91
CA ILE A 211 15.79 51.28 90.85
C ILE A 211 15.90 50.66 92.25
N GLN A 212 16.56 51.38 93.16
CA GLN A 212 16.52 51.11 94.60
C GLN A 212 15.66 52.19 95.25
N VAL A 213 14.54 51.78 95.85
CA VAL A 213 13.62 52.71 96.51
C VAL A 213 14.01 52.82 97.98
N ASP A 214 14.43 54.01 98.39
CA ASP A 214 14.62 54.37 99.79
C ASP A 214 13.43 55.17 100.33
N ILE A 215 13.31 55.22 101.67
CA ILE A 215 12.22 55.92 102.37
C ILE A 215 12.08 57.41 101.95
N PRO A 216 13.15 58.21 101.77
CA PRO A 216 13.00 59.59 101.33
C PRO A 216 12.53 59.73 99.87
N THR A 217 12.93 58.84 98.96
CA THR A 217 12.46 58.85 97.57
C THR A 217 10.97 58.51 97.47
N ASP A 218 10.49 57.55 98.27
CA ASP A 218 9.07 57.18 98.32
C ASP A 218 8.18 58.34 98.79
N GLN A 219 8.56 59.03 99.86
CA GLN A 219 7.83 60.22 100.34
C GLN A 219 7.79 61.35 99.29
N ALA A 220 8.88 61.53 98.52
CA ALA A 220 8.93 62.51 97.44
C ALA A 220 8.00 62.15 96.28
N LEU A 221 7.88 60.86 95.94
CA LEU A 221 6.94 60.34 94.93
C LEU A 221 5.48 60.58 95.33
N VAL A 222 5.10 60.21 96.56
CA VAL A 222 3.74 60.40 97.08
C VAL A 222 3.35 61.89 97.08
N ARG A 223 4.28 62.78 97.46
CA ARG A 223 4.04 64.22 97.46
C ARG A 223 3.85 64.77 96.04
N ARG A 224 4.67 64.36 95.07
CA ARG A 224 4.51 64.74 93.66
C ARG A 224 3.20 64.24 93.07
N PHE A 225 2.84 62.98 93.32
CA PHE A 225 1.58 62.41 92.84
C PHE A 225 0.36 63.15 93.40
N SER A 226 0.39 63.46 94.70
CA SER A 226 -0.65 64.26 95.36
C SER A 226 -0.77 65.68 94.78
N GLN A 227 0.36 66.31 94.45
CA GLN A 227 0.39 67.62 93.79
C GLN A 227 -0.15 67.56 92.36
N GLN A 228 0.13 66.49 91.61
CA GLN A 228 -0.37 66.32 90.24
C GLN A 228 -1.89 66.09 90.23
N LEU A 229 -2.43 65.25 91.12
CA LEU A 229 -3.88 65.07 91.26
C LEU A 229 -4.58 66.37 91.68
N SER A 230 -3.96 67.14 92.57
CA SER A 230 -4.49 68.44 93.00
C SER A 230 -4.42 69.48 91.87
N GLY A 231 -3.39 69.42 91.01
CA GLY A 231 -3.22 70.31 89.86
C GLY A 231 -4.15 70.00 88.68
N ASP A 232 -4.37 68.72 88.37
CA ASP A 232 -5.25 68.28 87.27
C ASP A 232 -6.74 68.52 87.63
N GLY A 233 -7.09 68.37 88.91
CA GLY A 233 -8.40 68.77 89.44
C GLY A 233 -8.66 70.29 89.42
N LEU A 234 -7.61 71.12 89.35
CA LEU A 234 -7.72 72.57 89.19
C LEU A 234 -7.76 73.02 87.71
N GLY A 235 -7.40 72.15 86.76
CA GLY A 235 -7.47 72.40 85.31
C GLY A 235 -8.83 72.09 84.67
N ALA A 236 -9.63 71.18 85.25
CA ALA A 236 -10.93 70.78 84.72
C ALA A 236 -12.09 71.77 85.02
N LYS A 237 -11.79 72.96 85.57
CA LYS A 237 -12.78 73.98 85.94
C LYS A 237 -12.49 75.35 85.29
N LYS A 238 -12.27 75.35 83.98
CA LYS A 238 -12.41 76.56 83.14
C LYS A 238 -12.64 76.16 81.69
N ASN A 239 -13.85 76.48 81.22
CA ASN A 239 -14.45 76.33 79.88
C ASN A 239 -15.18 75.01 79.64
#